data_AF-Q08QY7-F1
#
_entry.id   AF-Q08QY7-F1
#
_cell.length_a   1.000
_cell.length_b   1.000
_cell.length_c   1.000
_cell.angle_alpha   90.00
_cell.angle_beta   90.00
_cell.angle_gamma   90.00
#
_symmetry.space_group_name_H-M   'P 1'
#
loop_
_entity.id
_entity.type
_entity.pdbx_description
1 polymer ?
#
loop_
_entity_poly.entity_id
_entity_poly.type
_entity_poly.pdbx_seq_one_letter_code
_entity_poly.pdbx_strand_id
1 'polypeptide(L)'
;MTTSADATGATATPPTSTTDSVGAAHESIEEALKRLARGTPTALAGLLHDVESHVTVDGTLVTAHCHCLKLDGNGRPRTEDLVKVIAEHVLDYAIPRSHIREAAEELQRSRSTQKLVRLVDEARSLFTDLEQSGEGGELLLFAFAEKILHLPQLICKMSLKTNTRMHVHGADGLHAGVDPTTGKLLLYWGESKIYGDVTGAVRECLASIRPMLAEYSSGQRDLQLLQRHADLDDPALEAALKKYLDPDADEFNSLEFRGLCLVGFDCDAYPTGPSTTQLAAMAKQIATTLPTWRGHVKKRLTEEKLDAFAMHFLFVPFPSADGFRQLLRDKLGVSKQAMPAAPTAVPSAPVSTPAVVAAKAAKPTPTRRTTPAPVSGVTTPRKARATKPRGTPSGAA
;
A
#
# COMPACT_ATOMS: atom_id res chain seq x y z
N MET A 1 -13.36 -44.27 -94.05
CA MET A 1 -13.93 -45.45 -93.38
C MET A 1 -13.59 -45.37 -91.90
N THR A 2 -14.63 -45.16 -91.09
CA THR A 2 -14.87 -45.71 -89.74
C THR A 2 -13.76 -45.67 -88.64
N THR A 3 -14.06 -44.86 -87.61
CA THR A 3 -14.09 -45.17 -86.15
C THR A 3 -12.75 -45.42 -85.40
N SER A 4 -12.52 -45.03 -84.14
CA SER A 4 -13.25 -44.29 -83.08
C SER A 4 -12.31 -44.13 -81.86
N ALA A 5 -12.60 -43.11 -81.04
CA ALA A 5 -12.46 -43.04 -79.57
C ALA A 5 -11.10 -42.79 -78.87
N ASP A 6 -10.93 -41.52 -78.50
CA ASP A 6 -10.99 -40.97 -77.12
C ASP A 6 -9.79 -40.97 -76.14
N ALA A 7 -9.87 -39.90 -75.32
CA ALA A 7 -9.30 -39.67 -73.99
C ALA A 7 -7.97 -38.90 -73.88
N THR A 8 -8.16 -37.61 -73.63
CA THR A 8 -7.31 -36.59 -72.98
C THR A 8 -6.34 -37.10 -71.90
N GLY A 9 -5.05 -36.83 -72.09
CA GLY A 9 -4.01 -36.96 -71.06
C GLY A 9 -3.67 -35.60 -70.44
N ALA A 10 -4.02 -35.41 -69.17
CA ALA A 10 -3.61 -34.27 -68.35
C ALA A 10 -2.33 -34.63 -67.57
N THR A 11 -1.31 -33.79 -67.70
CA THR A 11 0.00 -33.83 -67.05
C THR A 11 -0.11 -33.67 -65.53
N ALA A 12 0.51 -34.60 -64.78
CA ALA A 12 0.62 -34.57 -63.33
C ALA A 12 1.79 -33.68 -62.87
N THR A 13 1.48 -32.71 -62.01
CA THR A 13 2.42 -31.89 -61.22
C THR A 13 2.86 -32.66 -59.96
N PRO A 14 4.12 -32.53 -59.47
CA PRO A 14 4.55 -33.20 -58.25
C PRO A 14 3.98 -32.50 -56.98
N PRO A 15 3.82 -33.22 -55.87
CA PRO A 15 3.25 -32.66 -54.65
C PRO A 15 4.28 -31.77 -53.93
N THR A 16 3.92 -30.49 -53.75
CA THR A 16 4.62 -29.56 -52.87
C THR A 16 4.33 -29.93 -51.43
N SER A 17 5.34 -30.39 -50.70
CA SER A 17 5.27 -30.62 -49.26
C SER A 17 5.26 -29.27 -48.53
N THR A 18 4.07 -28.77 -48.19
CA THR A 18 3.89 -27.71 -47.21
C THR A 18 4.01 -28.32 -45.81
N THR A 19 5.20 -28.21 -45.22
CA THR A 19 5.37 -28.32 -43.77
C THR A 19 4.79 -27.06 -43.13
N ASP A 20 3.53 -27.15 -42.71
CA ASP A 20 2.94 -26.22 -41.76
C ASP A 20 3.58 -26.47 -40.38
N SER A 21 4.69 -25.79 -40.10
CA SER A 21 5.15 -25.61 -38.73
C SER A 21 4.37 -24.45 -38.12
N VAL A 22 3.23 -24.76 -37.49
CA VAL A 22 2.59 -23.84 -36.56
C VAL A 22 3.50 -23.75 -35.32
N GLY A 23 4.49 -22.86 -35.39
CA GLY A 23 5.25 -22.46 -34.22
C GLY A 23 4.31 -21.72 -33.28
N ALA A 24 4.08 -22.26 -32.08
CA ALA A 24 3.42 -21.51 -31.02
C ALA A 24 4.24 -20.22 -30.80
N ALA A 25 3.64 -19.06 -31.06
CA ALA A 25 4.28 -17.79 -30.77
C ALA A 25 4.58 -17.76 -29.27
N HIS A 26 5.86 -17.62 -28.90
CA HIS A 26 6.24 -17.39 -27.52
C HIS A 26 5.65 -16.05 -27.06
N GLU A 27 4.82 -16.07 -26.03
CA GLU A 27 4.29 -14.87 -25.38
C GLU A 27 5.46 -13.98 -24.92
N SER A 28 5.37 -12.69 -25.21
CA SER A 28 6.39 -11.73 -24.76
C SER A 28 6.31 -11.50 -23.25
N ILE A 29 7.42 -11.08 -22.62
CA ILE A 29 7.41 -10.74 -21.18
C ILE A 29 6.44 -9.60 -20.85
N GLU A 30 6.22 -8.67 -21.80
CA GLU A 30 5.24 -7.60 -21.66
C GLU A 30 3.81 -8.15 -21.59
N GLU A 31 3.43 -9.05 -22.50
CA GLU A 31 2.11 -9.69 -22.51
C GLU A 31 1.89 -10.53 -21.25
N ALA A 32 2.91 -11.30 -20.85
CA ALA A 32 2.86 -12.11 -19.63
C ALA A 32 2.66 -11.24 -18.38
N LEU A 33 3.37 -10.11 -18.25
CA LEU A 33 3.19 -9.18 -17.14
C LEU A 33 1.82 -8.48 -17.17
N LYS A 34 1.34 -8.08 -18.35
CA LYS A 34 -0.02 -7.51 -18.49
C LYS A 34 -1.10 -8.51 -18.07
N ARG A 35 -0.94 -9.78 -18.44
CA ARG A 35 -1.83 -10.88 -18.01
C ARG A 35 -1.75 -11.15 -16.52
N LEU A 36 -0.57 -10.95 -15.92
CA LEU A 36 -0.33 -11.16 -14.49
C LEU A 36 -1.03 -10.10 -13.61
N ALA A 37 -1.19 -8.87 -14.10
CA ALA A 37 -1.88 -7.80 -13.36
C ALA A 37 -3.31 -8.24 -13.02
N ARG A 38 -3.67 -8.27 -11.73
CA ARG A 38 -4.99 -8.74 -11.31
C ARG A 38 -6.01 -7.63 -11.47
N GLY A 39 -7.26 -8.03 -11.65
CA GLY A 39 -8.46 -7.16 -11.65
C GLY A 39 -8.67 -6.37 -12.93
N THR A 40 -9.77 -5.64 -12.97
CA THR A 40 -10.14 -4.83 -14.12
C THR A 40 -9.71 -3.38 -13.93
N PRO A 41 -9.38 -2.65 -15.01
CA PRO A 41 -9.03 -1.23 -14.95
C PRO A 41 -10.08 -0.36 -14.24
N THR A 42 -11.35 -0.80 -14.25
CA THR A 42 -12.50 -0.05 -13.73
C THR A 42 -12.86 -0.36 -12.28
N ALA A 43 -12.15 -1.29 -11.61
CA ALA A 43 -12.54 -1.77 -10.28
C ALA A 43 -12.65 -0.64 -9.23
N LEU A 44 -11.77 0.36 -9.31
CA LEU A 44 -11.79 1.54 -8.42
C LEU A 44 -12.51 2.74 -9.04
N ALA A 45 -12.89 2.69 -10.32
CA ALA A 45 -13.48 3.82 -11.05
C ALA A 45 -14.84 4.26 -10.46
N GLY A 46 -15.57 3.38 -9.77
CA GLY A 46 -16.80 3.76 -9.07
C GLY A 46 -16.56 4.64 -7.83
N LEU A 47 -15.34 4.66 -7.31
CA LEU A 47 -14.97 5.28 -6.02
C LEU A 47 -13.99 6.43 -6.18
N LEU A 48 -13.20 6.42 -7.25
CA LEU A 48 -12.18 7.41 -7.52
C LEU A 48 -12.56 8.26 -8.73
N HIS A 49 -12.12 9.51 -8.70
CA HIS A 49 -12.16 10.44 -9.81
C HIS A 49 -10.75 10.94 -10.08
N ASP A 50 -10.33 10.85 -11.34
CA ASP A 50 -9.02 11.30 -11.78
C ASP A 50 -9.05 12.82 -11.88
N VAL A 51 -8.31 13.49 -11.00
CA VAL A 51 -8.08 14.94 -11.08
C VAL A 51 -6.95 15.22 -12.08
N GLU A 52 -5.94 14.36 -12.09
CA GLU A 52 -4.81 14.40 -13.01
C GLU A 52 -4.28 12.97 -13.21
N SER A 53 -3.88 12.62 -14.43
CA SER A 53 -3.30 11.30 -14.74
C SER A 53 -2.20 11.45 -15.78
N HIS A 54 -1.09 10.73 -15.58
CA HIS A 54 0.05 10.69 -16.49
C HIS A 54 0.68 12.07 -16.80
N VAL A 55 0.74 12.96 -15.81
CA VAL A 55 1.36 14.28 -15.99
C VAL A 55 2.81 14.26 -15.53
N THR A 56 3.73 14.56 -16.45
CA THR A 56 5.14 14.71 -16.12
C THR A 56 5.36 15.92 -15.22
N VAL A 57 6.10 15.74 -14.12
CA VAL A 57 6.54 16.84 -13.27
C VAL A 57 7.70 17.56 -13.97
N ASP A 58 7.49 18.83 -14.33
CA ASP A 58 8.42 19.62 -15.16
C ASP A 58 9.89 19.53 -14.72
N GLY A 59 10.75 19.11 -15.65
CA GLY A 59 12.19 18.99 -15.45
C GLY A 59 12.62 17.77 -14.63
N THR A 60 11.78 16.74 -14.54
CA THR A 60 12.08 15.47 -13.86
C THR A 60 11.59 14.28 -14.70
N LEU A 61 11.96 13.06 -14.30
CA LEU A 61 11.44 11.82 -14.90
C LEU A 61 10.20 11.27 -14.15
N VAL A 62 9.55 12.11 -13.35
CA VAL A 62 8.42 11.71 -12.51
C VAL A 62 7.10 11.94 -13.25
N THR A 63 6.27 10.90 -13.25
CA THR A 63 4.90 10.94 -13.74
C THR A 63 3.95 10.98 -12.56
N ALA A 64 3.31 12.12 -12.35
CA ALA A 64 2.33 12.35 -11.30
C ALA A 64 0.91 11.93 -11.72
N HIS A 65 0.17 11.44 -10.74
CA HIS A 65 -1.26 11.15 -10.84
C HIS A 65 -1.96 11.61 -9.57
N CYS A 66 -3.19 12.09 -9.67
CA CYS A 66 -4.01 12.47 -8.53
C CYS A 66 -5.41 11.86 -8.67
N HIS A 67 -5.77 11.01 -7.73
CA HIS A 67 -7.07 10.35 -7.68
C HIS A 67 -7.80 10.74 -6.40
N CYS A 68 -8.88 11.51 -6.53
CA CYS A 68 -9.69 11.92 -5.39
C CYS A 68 -10.88 10.98 -5.19
N LEU A 69 -11.27 10.71 -3.95
CA LEU A 69 -12.52 10.04 -3.59
C LEU A 69 -13.74 10.75 -4.19
N LYS A 70 -14.68 9.96 -4.70
CA LYS A 70 -16.02 10.40 -5.09
C LYS A 70 -16.90 10.64 -3.87
N LEU A 71 -17.98 11.39 -4.10
CA LEU A 71 -19.02 11.66 -3.12
C LEU A 71 -20.25 10.77 -3.38
N ASP A 72 -20.99 10.43 -2.32
CA ASP A 72 -22.30 9.79 -2.43
C ASP A 72 -23.39 10.80 -2.86
N GLY A 73 -24.64 10.35 -3.01
CA GLY A 73 -25.77 11.21 -3.38
C GLY A 73 -26.11 12.31 -2.37
N ASN A 74 -25.57 12.23 -1.15
CA ASN A 74 -25.70 13.24 -0.10
C ASN A 74 -24.43 14.08 0.07
N GLY A 75 -23.50 14.01 -0.88
CA GLY A 75 -22.25 14.76 -0.88
C GLY A 75 -21.23 14.29 0.16
N ARG A 76 -21.37 13.07 0.71
CA ARG A 76 -20.42 12.52 1.69
C ARG A 76 -19.25 11.84 0.99
N PRO A 77 -18.00 11.98 1.46
CA PRO A 77 -16.88 11.25 0.91
C PRO A 77 -17.05 9.73 1.09
N ARG A 78 -16.81 8.96 0.03
CA ARG A 78 -16.99 7.50 0.03
C ARG A 78 -15.79 6.73 0.60
N THR A 79 -15.22 7.22 1.70
CA THR A 79 -14.02 6.63 2.33
C THR A 79 -14.27 5.19 2.80
N GLU A 80 -15.42 4.93 3.45
CA GLU A 80 -15.78 3.58 3.92
C GLU A 80 -15.93 2.58 2.77
N ASP A 81 -16.51 3.02 1.65
CA ASP A 81 -16.64 2.18 0.45
C ASP A 81 -15.29 1.88 -0.18
N LEU A 82 -14.39 2.87 -0.23
CA LEU A 82 -13.02 2.65 -0.69
C LEU A 82 -12.30 1.63 0.20
N VAL A 83 -12.37 1.80 1.52
CA VAL A 83 -11.80 0.85 2.47
C VAL A 83 -12.36 -0.55 2.28
N LYS A 84 -13.68 -0.67 2.05
CA LYS A 84 -14.31 -1.97 1.79
C LYS A 84 -13.71 -2.64 0.54
N VAL A 85 -13.61 -1.91 -0.58
CA VAL A 85 -13.07 -2.46 -1.84
C VAL A 85 -11.59 -2.78 -1.71
N ILE A 86 -10.79 -1.94 -1.04
CA ILE A 86 -9.38 -2.23 -0.79
C ILE A 86 -9.23 -3.50 0.07
N ALA A 87 -10.05 -3.65 1.11
CA ALA A 87 -10.01 -4.84 1.97
C ALA A 87 -10.44 -6.14 1.24
N GLU A 88 -11.17 -6.05 0.14
CA GLU A 88 -11.50 -7.20 -0.72
C GLU A 88 -10.25 -7.72 -1.46
N HIS A 89 -9.18 -6.93 -1.57
CA HIS A 89 -7.92 -7.30 -2.22
C HIS A 89 -6.85 -7.89 -1.28
N VAL A 90 -7.20 -8.09 0.00
CA VAL A 90 -6.28 -8.67 0.99
C VAL A 90 -5.76 -10.04 0.57
N LEU A 91 -6.63 -10.88 0.00
CA LEU A 91 -6.24 -12.21 -0.49
C LEU A 91 -5.18 -12.09 -1.59
N ASP A 92 -5.41 -11.23 -2.59
CA ASP A 92 -4.48 -11.02 -3.69
C ASP A 92 -3.13 -10.46 -3.21
N TYR A 93 -3.16 -9.50 -2.27
CA TYR A 93 -1.97 -8.86 -1.74
C TYR A 93 -1.12 -9.80 -0.87
N ALA A 94 -1.77 -10.59 -0.02
CA ALA A 94 -1.12 -11.26 1.10
C ALA A 94 -0.89 -12.76 0.91
N ILE A 95 -1.45 -13.38 -0.14
CA ILE A 95 -1.29 -14.82 -0.42
C ILE A 95 -0.60 -15.04 -1.78
N PRO A 96 0.37 -15.98 -1.87
CA PRO A 96 1.02 -16.36 -3.12
C PRO A 96 0.03 -16.83 -4.20
N ARG A 97 0.35 -16.57 -5.49
CA ARG A 97 -0.56 -16.84 -6.61
C ARG A 97 -0.87 -18.33 -6.77
N SER A 98 0.14 -19.19 -6.67
CA SER A 98 -0.04 -20.64 -6.75
C SER A 98 -1.04 -21.17 -5.70
N HIS A 99 -1.02 -20.65 -4.47
CA HIS A 99 -1.95 -21.06 -3.42
C HIS A 99 -3.40 -20.68 -3.76
N ILE A 100 -3.60 -19.50 -4.36
CA ILE A 100 -4.92 -19.05 -4.83
C ILE A 100 -5.39 -19.94 -5.98
N ARG A 101 -4.52 -20.26 -6.95
CA ARG A 101 -4.84 -21.20 -8.05
C ARG A 101 -5.26 -22.56 -7.49
N GLU A 102 -4.48 -23.15 -6.60
CA GLU A 102 -4.82 -24.45 -6.00
C GLU A 102 -6.15 -24.41 -5.24
N ALA A 103 -6.48 -23.29 -4.58
CA ALA A 103 -7.76 -23.14 -3.91
C ALA A 103 -8.93 -23.03 -4.91
N ALA A 104 -8.71 -22.41 -6.07
CA ALA A 104 -9.67 -22.38 -7.16
C ALA A 104 -9.88 -23.77 -7.80
N GLU A 105 -8.80 -24.53 -8.03
CA GLU A 105 -8.87 -25.92 -8.50
C GLU A 105 -9.62 -26.83 -7.52
N GLU A 106 -9.35 -26.67 -6.21
CA GLU A 106 -10.05 -27.39 -5.15
C GLU A 106 -11.55 -27.08 -5.16
N LEU A 107 -11.92 -25.80 -5.34
CA LEU A 107 -13.32 -25.40 -5.48
C LEU A 107 -13.98 -26.10 -6.67
N GLN A 108 -13.34 -26.14 -7.84
CA GLN A 108 -13.90 -26.82 -9.02
C GLN A 108 -14.09 -28.32 -8.78
N ARG A 109 -13.10 -28.96 -8.14
CA ARG A 109 -13.10 -30.41 -7.88
C ARG A 109 -14.10 -30.82 -6.80
N SER A 110 -14.17 -30.07 -5.70
CA SER A 110 -14.94 -30.43 -4.51
C SER A 110 -16.30 -29.73 -4.40
N ARG A 111 -16.52 -28.66 -5.19
CA ARG A 111 -17.63 -27.70 -5.06
C ARG A 111 -17.71 -27.02 -3.68
N SER A 112 -16.62 -27.06 -2.92
CA SER A 112 -16.52 -26.44 -1.59
C SER A 112 -15.69 -25.17 -1.65
N THR A 113 -16.20 -24.09 -1.05
CA THR A 113 -15.49 -22.81 -0.91
C THR A 113 -14.53 -22.78 0.28
N GLN A 114 -14.41 -23.89 1.03
CA GLN A 114 -13.71 -23.92 2.30
C GLN A 114 -12.23 -23.53 2.20
N LYS A 115 -11.49 -23.98 1.17
CA LYS A 115 -10.06 -23.63 1.00
C LYS A 115 -9.89 -22.13 0.74
N LEU A 116 -10.76 -21.51 -0.07
CA LEU A 116 -10.75 -20.07 -0.32
C LEU A 116 -11.03 -19.26 0.95
N VAL A 117 -12.02 -19.65 1.75
CA VAL A 117 -12.33 -18.97 3.02
C VAL A 117 -11.14 -19.03 3.97
N ARG A 118 -10.47 -20.19 4.08
CA ARG A 118 -9.26 -20.31 4.91
C ARG A 118 -8.15 -19.37 4.45
N LEU A 119 -7.94 -19.21 3.14
CA LEU A 119 -6.93 -18.26 2.64
C LEU A 119 -7.29 -16.81 2.94
N VAL A 120 -8.58 -16.44 2.92
CA VAL A 120 -9.01 -15.09 3.32
C VAL A 120 -8.73 -14.83 4.80
N ASP A 121 -9.02 -15.82 5.66
CA ASP A 121 -8.73 -15.73 7.09
C ASP A 121 -7.22 -15.65 7.36
N GLU A 122 -6.43 -16.48 6.67
CA GLU A 122 -4.96 -16.43 6.69
C GLU A 122 -4.45 -15.05 6.27
N ALA A 123 -4.89 -14.54 5.12
CA ALA A 123 -4.49 -13.25 4.58
C ALA A 123 -4.74 -12.10 5.58
N ARG A 124 -5.91 -12.07 6.22
CA ARG A 124 -6.24 -11.08 7.25
C ARG A 124 -5.36 -11.21 8.48
N SER A 125 -5.04 -12.45 8.89
CA SER A 125 -4.21 -12.71 10.06
C SER A 125 -2.75 -12.23 9.92
N LEU A 126 -2.27 -12.00 8.68
CA LEU A 126 -0.93 -11.49 8.41
C LEU A 126 -0.77 -9.98 8.69
N PHE A 127 -1.89 -9.26 8.80
CA PHE A 127 -1.90 -7.83 9.12
C PHE A 127 -1.67 -7.60 10.62
N THR A 128 -1.01 -6.50 10.93
CA THR A 128 -0.61 -6.16 12.29
C THR A 128 -1.71 -5.46 13.09
N ASP A 129 -1.71 -5.63 14.40
CA ASP A 129 -2.63 -4.94 15.33
C ASP A 129 -2.16 -3.52 15.70
N LEU A 130 -0.94 -3.13 15.29
CA LEU A 130 -0.35 -1.83 15.57
C LEU A 130 -1.13 -0.70 14.89
N GLU A 131 -1.52 0.32 15.67
CA GLU A 131 -2.32 1.47 15.19
C GLU A 131 -1.56 2.33 14.18
N GLN A 132 -0.25 2.48 14.36
CA GLN A 132 0.62 3.31 13.52
C GLN A 132 1.30 2.50 12.40
N SER A 133 0.68 1.41 11.96
CA SER A 133 1.20 0.58 10.88
C SER A 133 1.07 1.24 9.51
N GLY A 134 2.08 1.05 8.65
CA GLY A 134 2.07 1.45 7.24
C GLY A 134 1.27 0.52 6.33
N GLU A 135 0.90 -0.68 6.78
CA GLU A 135 0.33 -1.76 5.94
C GLU A 135 -0.95 -1.37 5.19
N GLY A 136 -1.72 -0.41 5.72
CA GLY A 136 -2.89 0.13 5.02
C GLY A 136 -2.53 0.96 3.79
N GLY A 137 -1.42 1.69 3.84
CA GLY A 137 -0.83 2.38 2.70
C GLY A 137 -0.23 1.39 1.69
N GLU A 138 0.41 0.32 2.16
CA GLU A 138 0.98 -0.74 1.31
C GLU A 138 -0.12 -1.43 0.49
N LEU A 139 -1.23 -1.81 1.13
CA LEU A 139 -2.37 -2.43 0.47
C LEU A 139 -3.06 -1.48 -0.53
N LEU A 140 -3.15 -0.19 -0.19
CA LEU A 140 -3.66 0.84 -1.12
C LEU A 140 -2.73 1.00 -2.33
N LEU A 141 -1.40 1.01 -2.10
CA LEU A 141 -0.41 1.08 -3.17
C LEU A 141 -0.51 -0.14 -4.09
N PHE A 142 -0.60 -1.34 -3.54
CA PHE A 142 -0.84 -2.56 -4.30
C PHE A 142 -2.09 -2.44 -5.20
N ALA A 143 -3.21 -1.97 -4.64
CA ALA A 143 -4.44 -1.81 -5.39
C ALA A 143 -4.30 -0.81 -6.54
N PHE A 144 -3.62 0.31 -6.33
CA PHE A 144 -3.39 1.31 -7.39
C PHE A 144 -2.40 0.79 -8.45
N ALA A 145 -1.33 0.14 -8.02
CA ALA A 145 -0.33 -0.44 -8.91
C ALA A 145 -0.98 -1.43 -9.89
N GLU A 146 -1.77 -2.38 -9.40
CA GLU A 146 -2.36 -3.40 -10.26
C GLU A 146 -3.58 -2.92 -11.04
N LYS A 147 -4.49 -2.14 -10.42
CA LYS A 147 -5.77 -1.76 -11.07
C LYS A 147 -5.70 -0.50 -11.92
N ILE A 148 -4.82 0.45 -11.59
CA ILE A 148 -4.73 1.74 -12.29
C ILE A 148 -3.52 1.75 -13.21
N LEU A 149 -2.36 1.31 -12.74
CA LEU A 149 -1.12 1.34 -13.52
C LEU A 149 -0.83 0.04 -14.26
N HIS A 150 -1.57 -1.04 -13.98
CA HIS A 150 -1.33 -2.38 -14.53
C HIS A 150 0.09 -2.91 -14.30
N LEU A 151 0.65 -2.60 -13.14
CA LEU A 151 1.96 -3.08 -12.68
C LEU A 151 1.77 -4.23 -11.69
N PRO A 152 1.84 -5.51 -12.12
CA PRO A 152 1.64 -6.65 -11.22
C PRO A 152 2.66 -6.69 -10.09
N GLN A 153 2.22 -7.12 -8.90
CA GLN A 153 3.11 -7.48 -7.80
C GLN A 153 3.89 -8.75 -8.14
N LEU A 154 5.21 -8.72 -7.90
CA LEU A 154 6.13 -9.82 -8.20
C LEU A 154 6.39 -10.76 -7.03
N ILE A 155 6.25 -10.25 -5.80
CA ILE A 155 6.50 -11.02 -4.58
C ILE A 155 5.49 -10.65 -3.51
N CYS A 156 4.90 -11.68 -2.89
CA CYS A 156 4.01 -11.53 -1.76
C CYS A 156 4.80 -11.53 -0.46
N LYS A 157 5.29 -10.35 -0.03
CA LYS A 157 6.11 -10.24 1.20
C LYS A 157 5.37 -10.60 2.48
N MET A 158 4.05 -10.39 2.52
CA MET A 158 3.23 -10.72 3.68
C MET A 158 3.32 -12.21 4.02
N SER A 159 3.39 -13.08 3.01
CA SER A 159 3.57 -14.53 3.20
C SER A 159 4.91 -14.91 3.84
N LEU A 160 5.89 -14.00 3.86
CA LEU A 160 7.22 -14.21 4.43
C LEU A 160 7.31 -13.76 5.90
N LYS A 161 6.24 -13.20 6.47
CA LYS A 161 6.22 -12.80 7.88
C LYS A 161 6.24 -14.02 8.79
N THR A 162 7.20 -14.06 9.71
CA THR A 162 7.22 -15.04 10.81
C THR A 162 6.48 -14.57 12.06
N ASN A 163 6.23 -13.26 12.18
CA ASN A 163 5.49 -12.62 13.27
C ASN A 163 4.76 -11.38 12.73
N THR A 164 3.46 -11.25 13.01
CA THR A 164 2.60 -10.17 12.52
C THR A 164 2.96 -8.79 13.07
N ARG A 165 3.70 -8.71 14.18
CA ARG A 165 4.23 -7.45 14.73
C ARG A 165 5.60 -7.08 14.18
N MET A 166 6.20 -7.93 13.35
CA MET A 166 7.44 -7.58 12.64
C MET A 166 7.12 -7.13 11.23
N HIS A 167 7.58 -5.93 10.89
CA HIS A 167 7.53 -5.42 9.53
C HIS A 167 8.57 -6.14 8.67
N VAL A 168 8.21 -6.43 7.42
CA VAL A 168 9.18 -6.87 6.42
C VAL A 168 9.91 -5.63 5.94
N HIS A 169 11.17 -5.46 6.34
CA HIS A 169 11.97 -4.31 5.92
C HIS A 169 12.27 -4.37 4.41
N GLY A 170 12.34 -3.20 3.78
CA GLY A 170 12.53 -3.03 2.33
C GLY A 170 11.37 -2.26 1.71
N ALA A 171 11.20 -2.38 0.40
CA ALA A 171 10.08 -1.74 -0.31
C ALA A 171 8.71 -2.23 0.19
N ASP A 172 7.72 -1.37 0.20
CA ASP A 172 6.32 -1.73 0.47
C ASP A 172 5.77 -2.73 -0.57
N GLY A 173 6.29 -2.67 -1.80
CA GLY A 173 5.97 -3.61 -2.88
C GLY A 173 7.06 -3.68 -3.93
N LEU A 174 7.12 -4.79 -4.67
CA LEU A 174 7.91 -4.88 -5.91
C LEU A 174 6.96 -5.18 -7.05
N HIS A 175 6.98 -4.31 -8.05
CA HIS A 175 6.13 -4.42 -9.24
C HIS A 175 6.97 -4.40 -10.50
N ALA A 176 6.44 -4.92 -11.61
CA ALA A 176 7.10 -4.81 -12.91
C ALA A 176 6.22 -4.24 -14.01
N GLY A 177 6.86 -3.68 -15.02
CA GLY A 177 6.29 -3.37 -16.32
C GLY A 177 7.36 -3.48 -17.39
N VAL A 178 6.99 -3.17 -18.63
CA VAL A 178 7.95 -3.08 -19.74
C VAL A 178 7.83 -1.70 -20.35
N ASP A 179 8.97 -1.07 -20.66
CA ASP A 179 8.97 0.17 -21.41
C ASP A 179 8.62 -0.13 -22.88
N PRO A 180 7.48 0.37 -23.40
CA PRO A 180 7.02 -0.01 -24.74
C PRO A 180 7.90 0.54 -25.86
N THR A 181 8.78 1.50 -25.56
CA THR A 181 9.67 2.12 -26.55
C THR A 181 11.02 1.43 -26.59
N THR A 182 11.59 1.13 -25.41
CA THR A 182 12.94 0.56 -25.30
C THR A 182 12.96 -0.96 -25.11
N GLY A 183 11.83 -1.56 -24.73
CA GLY A 183 11.72 -2.99 -24.41
C GLY A 183 12.37 -3.38 -23.07
N LYS A 184 12.90 -2.43 -22.31
CA LYS A 184 13.51 -2.69 -21.01
C LYS A 184 12.50 -3.20 -19.99
N LEU A 185 12.92 -4.13 -19.14
CA LEU A 185 12.15 -4.52 -17.97
C LEU A 185 12.26 -3.40 -16.93
N LEU A 186 11.11 -2.94 -16.45
CA LEU A 186 11.01 -1.91 -15.44
C LEU A 186 10.69 -2.57 -14.10
N LEU A 187 11.59 -2.45 -13.12
CA LEU A 187 11.33 -2.90 -11.75
C LEU A 187 11.03 -1.70 -10.86
N TYR A 188 9.84 -1.70 -10.28
CA TYR A 188 9.34 -0.61 -9.45
C TYR A 188 9.49 -0.96 -7.97
N TRP A 189 10.25 -0.14 -7.26
CA TRP A 189 10.24 -0.11 -5.80
C TRP A 189 9.01 0.64 -5.31
N GLY A 190 8.10 -0.07 -4.66
CA GLY A 190 6.89 0.49 -4.06
C GLY A 190 7.19 1.15 -2.72
N GLU A 191 6.65 2.35 -2.50
CA GLU A 191 6.71 3.03 -1.21
C GLU A 191 5.43 3.84 -0.97
N SER A 192 4.87 3.74 0.22
CA SER A 192 3.61 4.38 0.59
C SER A 192 3.72 5.17 1.90
N LYS A 193 3.12 6.35 1.93
CA LYS A 193 3.03 7.19 3.13
C LYS A 193 1.67 7.84 3.23
N ILE A 194 0.91 7.47 4.25
CA ILE A 194 -0.34 8.14 4.63
C ILE A 194 -0.01 9.07 5.81
N TYR A 195 -0.22 10.38 5.71
CA TYR A 195 0.15 11.41 6.70
C TYR A 195 -0.91 12.50 6.78
N GLY A 196 -0.96 13.30 7.84
CA GLY A 196 -1.91 14.43 7.93
C GLY A 196 -1.64 15.56 6.93
N ASP A 197 -0.43 15.63 6.34
CA ASP A 197 -0.07 16.68 5.39
C ASP A 197 0.75 16.14 4.20
N VAL A 198 0.54 16.76 3.03
CA VAL A 198 1.18 16.35 1.77
C VAL A 198 2.70 16.54 1.80
N THR A 199 3.21 17.55 2.49
CA THR A 199 4.66 17.85 2.50
C THR A 199 5.41 16.78 3.29
N GLY A 200 4.89 16.39 4.46
CA GLY A 200 5.37 15.29 5.27
C GLY A 200 5.28 13.97 4.52
N ALA A 201 4.13 13.67 3.91
CA ALA A 201 3.94 12.44 3.14
C ALA A 201 4.99 12.29 2.02
N VAL A 202 5.19 13.35 1.22
CA VAL A 202 6.19 13.37 0.12
C VAL A 202 7.61 13.23 0.67
N ARG A 203 7.93 13.95 1.74
CA ARG A 203 9.26 13.92 2.36
C ARG A 203 9.64 12.51 2.82
N GLU A 204 8.77 11.88 3.62
CA GLU A 204 9.03 10.56 4.17
C GLU A 204 9.01 9.47 3.08
N CYS A 205 8.18 9.63 2.05
CA CYS A 205 8.11 8.66 0.96
C CYS A 205 9.40 8.66 0.12
N LEU A 206 9.86 9.84 -0.29
CA LEU A 206 11.10 9.95 -1.08
C LEU A 206 12.35 9.63 -0.25
N ALA A 207 12.36 9.95 1.04
CA ALA A 207 13.44 9.55 1.93
C ALA A 207 13.52 8.02 2.10
N SER A 208 12.37 7.33 2.18
CA SER A 208 12.29 5.87 2.32
C SER A 208 12.66 5.13 1.04
N ILE A 209 12.24 5.64 -0.13
CA ILE A 209 12.55 4.99 -1.40
C ILE A 209 13.99 5.21 -1.88
N ARG A 210 14.62 6.31 -1.44
CA ARG A 210 15.95 6.72 -1.90
C ARG A 210 16.99 5.61 -1.82
N PRO A 211 17.21 4.93 -0.67
CA PRO A 211 18.24 3.91 -0.58
C PRO A 211 18.06 2.81 -1.63
N MET A 212 16.82 2.40 -1.93
CA MET A 212 16.55 1.33 -2.90
C MET A 212 16.86 1.73 -4.35
N LEU A 213 16.75 3.02 -4.67
CA LEU A 213 17.08 3.55 -6.00
C LEU A 213 18.56 3.90 -6.13
N ALA A 214 19.13 4.58 -5.13
CA ALA A 214 20.44 5.20 -5.22
C ALA A 214 21.58 4.32 -4.69
N GLU A 215 21.29 3.31 -3.87
CA GLU A 215 22.29 2.47 -3.22
C GLU A 215 22.11 1.01 -3.65
N TYR A 216 23.07 0.50 -4.43
CA TYR A 216 23.02 -0.86 -4.96
C TYR A 216 22.75 -1.92 -3.89
N SER A 217 23.38 -1.79 -2.71
CA SER A 217 23.25 -2.76 -1.59
C SER A 217 21.88 -2.76 -0.93
N SER A 218 21.17 -1.63 -0.93
CA SER A 218 19.98 -1.43 -0.09
C SER A 218 18.75 -2.16 -0.66
N GLY A 219 18.69 -2.36 -1.98
CA GLY A 219 17.68 -3.20 -2.64
C GLY A 219 18.05 -4.68 -2.76
N GLN A 220 19.31 -5.08 -2.49
CA GLN A 220 19.75 -6.46 -2.75
C GLN A 220 18.97 -7.51 -1.98
N ARG A 221 18.58 -7.21 -0.73
CA ARG A 221 17.78 -8.14 0.08
C ARG A 221 16.46 -8.46 -0.62
N ASP A 222 15.78 -7.45 -1.13
CA ASP A 222 14.51 -7.60 -1.83
C ASP A 222 14.66 -8.32 -3.17
N LEU A 223 15.74 -8.05 -3.92
CA LEU A 223 16.05 -8.80 -5.14
C LEU A 223 16.33 -10.27 -4.85
N GLN A 224 17.06 -10.59 -3.78
CA GLN A 224 17.30 -11.98 -3.35
C GLN A 224 16.00 -12.67 -2.92
N LEU A 225 15.12 -11.96 -2.22
CA LEU A 225 13.80 -12.48 -1.88
C LEU A 225 12.99 -12.74 -3.14
N LEU A 226 13.00 -11.82 -4.11
CA LEU A 226 12.32 -11.98 -5.38
C LEU A 226 12.84 -13.19 -6.17
N GLN A 227 14.16 -13.34 -6.29
CA GLN A 227 14.77 -14.50 -6.96
C GLN A 227 14.37 -15.84 -6.34
N ARG A 228 14.20 -15.89 -5.01
CA ARG A 228 13.92 -17.13 -4.25
C ARG A 228 12.44 -17.44 -4.06
N HIS A 229 11.61 -16.40 -3.96
CA HIS A 229 10.23 -16.50 -3.50
C HIS A 229 9.21 -15.84 -4.45
N ALA A 230 9.61 -15.45 -5.66
CA ALA A 230 8.63 -15.14 -6.70
C ALA A 230 7.67 -16.32 -6.87
N ASP A 231 6.38 -16.00 -6.86
CA ASP A 231 5.29 -16.94 -7.16
C ASP A 231 4.34 -16.18 -8.09
N LEU A 232 4.66 -16.22 -9.37
CA LEU A 232 3.91 -15.57 -10.44
C LEU A 232 2.86 -16.51 -11.03
N ASP A 233 2.82 -17.76 -10.55
CA ASP A 233 2.02 -18.85 -11.10
C ASP A 233 2.27 -19.10 -12.60
N ASP A 234 3.50 -18.78 -13.05
CA ASP A 234 3.94 -18.88 -14.43
C ASP A 234 5.44 -19.19 -14.48
N PRO A 235 5.82 -20.48 -14.62
CA PRO A 235 7.22 -20.88 -14.62
C PRO A 235 8.06 -20.26 -15.74
N ALA A 236 7.46 -19.97 -16.90
CA ALA A 236 8.17 -19.38 -18.03
C ALA A 236 8.49 -17.91 -17.76
N LEU A 237 7.51 -17.16 -17.24
CA LEU A 237 7.71 -15.78 -16.80
C LEU A 237 8.72 -15.68 -15.65
N GLU A 238 8.63 -16.57 -14.65
CA GLU A 238 9.60 -16.60 -13.55
C GLU A 238 11.02 -16.88 -14.02
N ALA A 239 11.20 -17.83 -14.95
CA ALA A 239 12.50 -18.12 -15.54
C ALA A 239 13.04 -16.93 -16.34
N ALA A 240 12.18 -16.24 -17.11
CA ALA A 240 12.56 -15.02 -17.82
C ALA A 240 12.96 -13.89 -16.85
N LEU A 241 12.15 -13.64 -15.82
CA LEU A 241 12.41 -12.62 -14.80
C LEU A 241 13.75 -12.86 -14.08
N LYS A 242 14.07 -14.11 -13.75
CA LYS A 242 15.34 -14.47 -13.09
C LYS A 242 16.57 -14.03 -13.88
N LYS A 243 16.52 -14.04 -15.22
CA LYS A 243 17.65 -13.57 -16.06
C LYS A 243 17.87 -12.06 -15.92
N TYR A 244 16.80 -11.27 -15.83
CA TYR A 244 16.93 -9.83 -15.58
C TYR A 244 17.49 -9.53 -14.19
N LEU A 245 17.41 -10.47 -13.25
CA LEU A 245 17.93 -10.33 -11.90
C LEU A 245 19.34 -10.93 -11.73
N ASP A 246 19.91 -11.53 -12.77
CA ASP A 246 21.21 -12.20 -12.74
C ASP A 246 22.29 -11.29 -13.37
N PRO A 247 23.23 -10.73 -12.58
CA PRO A 247 24.28 -9.85 -13.11
C PRO A 247 25.17 -10.48 -14.20
N ASP A 248 25.22 -11.81 -14.29
CA ASP A 248 25.99 -12.52 -15.30
C ASP A 248 25.22 -12.75 -16.61
N ALA A 249 23.93 -12.41 -16.66
CA ALA A 249 23.08 -12.52 -17.84
C ALA A 249 22.98 -11.20 -18.63
N ASP A 250 22.90 -11.28 -19.95
CA ASP A 250 22.79 -10.08 -20.81
C ASP A 250 21.51 -9.29 -20.53
N GLU A 251 20.42 -9.96 -20.17
CA GLU A 251 19.13 -9.33 -19.85
C GLU A 251 19.22 -8.36 -18.67
N PHE A 252 20.16 -8.54 -17.74
CA PHE A 252 20.39 -7.63 -16.62
C PHE A 252 20.72 -6.21 -17.08
N ASN A 253 21.43 -6.06 -18.22
CA ASN A 253 21.74 -4.74 -18.79
C ASN A 253 20.49 -3.99 -19.31
N SER A 254 19.35 -4.69 -19.42
CA SER A 254 18.06 -4.15 -19.81
C SER A 254 17.07 -4.04 -18.66
N LEU A 255 17.52 -4.21 -17.41
CA LEU A 255 16.76 -3.93 -16.20
C LEU A 255 16.88 -2.45 -15.80
N GLU A 256 15.76 -1.78 -15.58
CA GLU A 256 15.71 -0.40 -15.13
C GLU A 256 14.93 -0.28 -13.81
N PHE A 257 15.59 0.25 -12.77
CA PHE A 257 14.97 0.51 -11.47
C PHE A 257 14.20 1.84 -11.50
N ARG A 258 12.94 1.79 -11.08
CA ARG A 258 12.03 2.94 -11.02
C ARG A 258 11.36 3.03 -9.65
N GLY A 259 10.87 4.22 -9.33
CA GLY A 259 10.07 4.43 -8.12
C GLY A 259 8.57 4.26 -8.38
N LEU A 260 7.85 3.73 -7.39
CA LEU A 260 6.40 3.75 -7.35
C LEU A 260 5.95 4.26 -5.98
N CYS A 261 5.66 5.55 -5.92
CA CYS A 261 5.35 6.26 -4.69
C CYS A 261 3.84 6.51 -4.57
N LEU A 262 3.27 6.23 -3.41
CA LEU A 262 1.90 6.63 -3.06
C LEU A 262 1.91 7.50 -1.81
N VAL A 263 1.27 8.67 -1.90
CA VAL A 263 1.06 9.54 -0.74
C VAL A 263 -0.42 9.78 -0.51
N GLY A 264 -0.88 9.48 0.70
CA GLY A 264 -2.22 9.80 1.17
C GLY A 264 -2.18 10.89 2.21
N PHE A 265 -3.08 11.88 2.12
CA PHE A 265 -3.05 13.01 3.05
C PHE A 265 -4.38 13.73 3.25
N ASP A 266 -4.51 14.48 4.35
CA ASP A 266 -5.71 15.27 4.63
C ASP A 266 -5.89 16.37 3.60
N CYS A 267 -7.12 16.55 3.12
CA CYS A 267 -7.45 17.55 2.12
C CYS A 267 -8.73 18.29 2.49
N ASP A 268 -8.60 19.60 2.74
CA ASP A 268 -9.70 20.48 3.13
C ASP A 268 -10.76 20.70 2.04
N ALA A 269 -10.54 20.18 0.82
CA ALA A 269 -11.55 20.18 -0.22
C ALA A 269 -12.72 19.24 0.09
N TYR A 270 -12.52 18.25 0.96
CA TYR A 270 -13.58 17.32 1.35
C TYR A 270 -14.55 17.93 2.39
N PRO A 271 -15.86 17.70 2.24
CA PRO A 271 -16.82 18.06 3.29
C PRO A 271 -16.68 17.13 4.51
N THR A 272 -16.93 17.66 5.70
CA THR A 272 -16.89 16.93 6.98
C THR A 272 -18.16 16.13 7.29
N GLY A 273 -19.10 16.05 6.33
CA GLY A 273 -20.40 15.40 6.49
C GLY A 273 -21.27 15.54 5.24
N PRO A 274 -22.58 15.25 5.34
CA PRO A 274 -23.49 15.48 4.22
C PRO A 274 -23.45 16.95 3.76
N SER A 275 -23.41 17.15 2.45
CA SER A 275 -23.10 18.44 1.85
C SER A 275 -23.73 18.55 0.45
N THR A 276 -23.89 19.78 -0.04
CA THR A 276 -24.26 20.06 -1.44
C THR A 276 -23.03 20.15 -2.36
N THR A 277 -21.82 19.91 -1.82
CA THR A 277 -20.56 19.91 -2.56
C THR A 277 -20.66 19.00 -3.78
N GLN A 278 -20.37 19.56 -4.94
CA GLN A 278 -20.34 18.82 -6.21
C GLN A 278 -18.94 18.27 -6.45
N LEU A 279 -18.84 17.01 -6.89
CA LEU A 279 -17.57 16.36 -7.22
C LEU A 279 -16.71 17.21 -8.16
N ALA A 280 -17.30 17.81 -9.20
CA ALA A 280 -16.58 18.64 -10.15
C ALA A 280 -15.99 19.91 -9.52
N ALA A 281 -16.70 20.52 -8.56
CA ALA A 281 -16.20 21.70 -7.85
C ALA A 281 -15.05 21.33 -6.90
N MET A 282 -15.19 20.22 -6.17
CA MET A 282 -14.15 19.68 -5.30
C MET A 282 -12.89 19.28 -6.09
N ALA A 283 -13.05 18.55 -7.19
CA ALA A 283 -11.95 18.18 -8.08
C ALA A 283 -11.24 19.41 -8.66
N LYS A 284 -11.99 20.45 -9.03
CA LYS A 284 -11.42 21.73 -9.48
C LYS A 284 -10.61 22.42 -8.36
N GLN A 285 -11.09 22.40 -7.12
CA GLN A 285 -10.35 22.93 -5.97
C GLN A 285 -9.07 22.14 -5.70
N ILE A 286 -9.10 20.81 -5.83
CA ILE A 286 -7.89 19.97 -5.72
C ILE A 286 -6.92 20.28 -6.88
N ALA A 287 -7.44 20.46 -8.10
CA ALA A 287 -6.61 20.75 -9.26
C ALA A 287 -5.78 22.04 -9.09
N THR A 288 -6.30 23.05 -8.38
CA THR A 288 -5.54 24.29 -8.14
C THR A 288 -4.38 24.11 -7.16
N THR A 289 -4.36 23.05 -6.34
CA THR A 289 -3.27 22.75 -5.40
C THR A 289 -2.19 21.84 -5.99
N LEU A 290 -2.47 21.13 -7.09
CA LEU A 290 -1.53 20.21 -7.73
C LEU A 290 -0.16 20.81 -8.09
N PRO A 291 -0.06 22.05 -8.62
CA PRO A 291 1.25 22.65 -8.90
C PRO A 291 2.13 22.76 -7.65
N THR A 292 1.52 23.06 -6.49
CA THR A 292 2.22 23.11 -5.20
C THR A 292 2.70 21.72 -4.77
N TRP A 293 1.85 20.70 -4.89
CA TRP A 293 2.22 19.31 -4.55
C TRP A 293 3.36 18.78 -5.42
N ARG A 294 3.30 19.01 -6.73
CA ARG A 294 4.40 18.72 -7.66
C ARG A 294 5.66 19.51 -7.32
N GLY A 295 5.51 20.76 -6.88
CA GLY A 295 6.61 21.57 -6.36
C GLY A 295 7.31 20.93 -5.16
N HIS A 296 6.56 20.34 -4.22
CA HIS A 296 7.13 19.58 -3.10
C HIS A 296 7.89 18.34 -3.56
N VAL A 297 7.34 17.58 -4.50
CA VAL A 297 8.02 16.42 -5.10
C VAL A 297 9.31 16.86 -5.77
N LYS A 298 9.26 17.84 -6.67
CA LYS A 298 10.44 18.36 -7.38
C LYS A 298 11.54 18.81 -6.42
N LYS A 299 11.18 19.63 -5.43
CA LYS A 299 12.12 20.09 -4.40
C LYS A 299 12.77 18.90 -3.69
N ARG A 300 11.97 17.91 -3.27
CA ARG A 300 12.48 16.79 -2.50
C ARG A 300 13.32 15.82 -3.32
N LEU A 301 13.00 15.61 -4.61
CA LEU A 301 13.83 14.83 -5.52
C LEU A 301 15.26 15.38 -5.58
N THR A 302 15.41 16.69 -5.74
CA THR A 302 16.72 17.34 -5.77
C THR A 302 17.46 17.22 -4.43
N GLU A 303 16.77 17.38 -3.29
CA GLU A 303 17.36 17.19 -1.96
C GLU A 303 17.85 15.75 -1.74
N GLU A 304 17.11 14.77 -2.26
CA GLU A 304 17.43 13.35 -2.15
C GLU A 304 18.34 12.83 -3.28
N LYS A 305 18.66 13.68 -4.27
CA LYS A 305 19.45 13.36 -5.48
C LYS A 305 18.83 12.24 -6.33
N LEU A 306 17.52 12.31 -6.51
CA LEU A 306 16.75 11.31 -7.27
C LEU A 306 16.35 11.78 -8.67
N ASP A 307 16.92 12.89 -9.16
CA ASP A 307 16.51 13.53 -10.42
C ASP A 307 16.68 12.63 -11.67
N ALA A 308 17.58 11.65 -11.59
CA ALA A 308 17.87 10.70 -12.67
C ALA A 308 16.97 9.46 -12.68
N PHE A 309 16.06 9.30 -11.71
CA PHE A 309 15.20 8.11 -11.61
C PHE A 309 13.79 8.42 -12.08
N ALA A 310 13.29 7.58 -12.99
CA ALA A 310 11.88 7.61 -13.37
C ALA A 310 11.01 7.03 -12.25
N MET A 311 9.83 7.63 -12.04
CA MET A 311 8.88 7.11 -11.06
C MET A 311 7.43 7.48 -11.36
N HIS A 312 6.50 6.67 -10.87
CA HIS A 312 5.11 7.08 -10.70
C HIS A 312 4.91 7.65 -9.30
N PHE A 313 4.22 8.79 -9.23
CA PHE A 313 3.90 9.45 -7.96
C PHE A 313 2.38 9.64 -7.84
N LEU A 314 1.74 8.86 -6.99
CA LEU A 314 0.29 8.79 -6.79
C LEU A 314 -0.11 9.67 -5.60
N PHE A 315 -0.85 10.74 -5.84
CA PHE A 315 -1.47 11.56 -4.81
C PHE A 315 -2.90 11.08 -4.55
N VAL A 316 -3.22 10.79 -3.27
CA VAL A 316 -4.54 10.35 -2.83
C VAL A 316 -5.02 11.24 -1.68
N PRO A 317 -5.71 12.36 -1.97
CA PRO A 317 -6.27 13.20 -0.92
C PRO A 317 -7.43 12.47 -0.22
N PHE A 318 -7.51 12.62 1.11
CA PHE A 318 -8.53 12.05 1.97
C PHE A 318 -9.22 13.14 2.82
N PRO A 319 -10.47 12.92 3.27
CA PRO A 319 -11.07 13.75 4.32
C PRO A 319 -10.31 13.66 5.65
N SER A 320 -9.75 12.48 5.94
CA SER A 320 -8.87 12.23 7.09
C SER A 320 -8.03 10.98 6.83
N ALA A 321 -6.71 11.14 6.84
CA ALA A 321 -5.70 10.11 6.76
C ALA A 321 -5.79 9.16 7.97
N ASP A 322 -5.97 9.70 9.17
CA ASP A 322 -6.20 8.90 10.39
C ASP A 322 -7.52 8.15 10.31
N GLY A 323 -8.58 8.80 9.82
CA GLY A 323 -9.88 8.16 9.58
C GLY A 323 -9.78 7.00 8.59
N PHE A 324 -9.05 7.16 7.48
CA PHE A 324 -8.78 6.07 6.53
C PHE A 324 -8.05 4.90 7.21
N ARG A 325 -6.95 5.16 7.93
CA ARG A 325 -6.19 4.10 8.61
C ARG A 325 -7.04 3.35 9.63
N GLN A 326 -7.85 4.07 10.42
CA GLN A 326 -8.72 3.47 11.42
C GLN A 326 -9.79 2.59 10.77
N LEU A 327 -10.52 3.12 9.77
CA LEU A 327 -11.54 2.37 9.05
C LEU A 327 -10.98 1.09 8.42
N LEU A 328 -9.79 1.16 7.83
CA LEU A 328 -9.17 -0.01 7.22
C LEU A 328 -8.79 -1.07 8.26
N ARG A 329 -8.21 -0.67 9.40
CA ARG A 329 -7.92 -1.60 10.50
C ARG A 329 -9.16 -2.26 11.07
N ASP A 330 -10.25 -1.50 11.23
CA ASP A 330 -11.55 -2.02 11.67
C ASP A 330 -12.08 -3.02 10.64
N LYS A 331 -11.97 -2.71 9.36
CA LYS A 331 -12.42 -3.59 8.27
C LYS A 331 -11.62 -4.88 8.17
N LEU A 332 -10.32 -4.83 8.45
CA LEU A 332 -9.43 -5.98 8.49
C LEU A 332 -9.59 -6.83 9.76
N GLY A 333 -10.30 -6.33 10.78
CA GLY A 333 -10.48 -7.02 12.06
C GLY A 333 -9.24 -7.02 12.95
N VAL A 334 -8.28 -6.13 12.70
CA VAL A 334 -7.01 -6.02 13.45
C VAL A 334 -7.04 -4.91 14.51
N SER A 335 -8.12 -4.14 14.56
CA SER A 335 -8.35 -3.19 15.66
C SER A 335 -8.49 -3.94 16.98
N LYS A 336 -7.73 -3.52 18.00
CA LYS A 336 -7.96 -3.99 19.37
C LYS A 336 -9.43 -3.74 19.71
N GLN A 337 -10.18 -4.79 19.97
CA GLN A 337 -11.48 -4.62 20.62
C GLN A 337 -11.22 -3.87 21.93
N ALA A 338 -11.80 -2.68 22.07
CA ALA A 338 -11.98 -2.13 23.40
C ALA A 338 -12.75 -3.20 24.18
N MET A 339 -12.15 -3.71 25.26
CA MET A 339 -12.90 -4.56 26.19
C MET A 339 -14.21 -3.83 26.50
N PRO A 340 -15.38 -4.51 26.46
CA PRO A 340 -16.60 -3.87 26.87
C PRO A 340 -16.37 -3.28 28.26
N ALA A 341 -16.65 -1.98 28.42
CA ALA A 341 -16.67 -1.38 29.74
C ALA A 341 -17.51 -2.29 30.64
N ALA A 342 -16.94 -2.71 31.77
CA ALA A 342 -17.66 -3.51 32.76
C ALA A 342 -19.04 -2.85 32.99
N PRO A 343 -20.13 -3.63 33.00
CA PRO A 343 -21.46 -3.07 33.10
C PRO A 343 -21.49 -2.14 34.31
N THR A 344 -21.76 -0.86 34.06
CA THR A 344 -22.00 0.13 35.11
C THR A 344 -23.09 -0.43 36.00
N ALA A 345 -22.75 -0.68 37.26
CA ALA A 345 -23.70 -1.13 38.26
C ALA A 345 -24.89 -0.16 38.28
N VAL A 346 -26.07 -0.68 37.92
CA VAL A 346 -27.33 0.04 38.04
C VAL A 346 -27.55 0.31 39.53
N PRO A 347 -27.74 1.55 39.98
CA PRO A 347 -28.07 1.81 41.38
C PRO A 347 -29.44 1.19 41.66
N SER A 348 -29.48 0.21 42.55
CA SER A 348 -30.71 -0.39 43.06
C SER A 348 -31.54 0.68 43.78
N ALA A 349 -32.78 0.86 43.35
CA ALA A 349 -33.76 1.70 44.01
C ALA A 349 -34.02 1.24 45.47
N PRO A 350 -34.32 2.15 46.40
CA PRO A 350 -34.46 1.82 47.82
C PRO A 350 -35.77 1.07 48.09
N VAL A 351 -35.67 -0.10 48.71
CA VAL A 351 -36.83 -0.78 49.31
C VAL A 351 -36.98 -0.32 50.76
N SER A 352 -38.17 0.15 51.07
CA SER A 352 -38.63 0.66 52.37
C SER A 352 -38.65 -0.44 53.45
N THR A 353 -38.02 -0.19 54.59
CA THR A 353 -38.24 -0.91 55.86
C THR A 353 -39.19 -0.13 56.77
N PRO A 354 -40.19 -0.76 57.41
CA PRO A 354 -40.91 -0.17 58.52
C PRO A 354 -40.11 -0.26 59.83
N ALA A 355 -40.34 0.73 60.69
CA ALA A 355 -39.66 1.00 61.96
C ALA A 355 -40.01 0.01 63.08
N VAL A 356 -39.12 -0.12 64.09
CA VAL A 356 -39.44 -0.13 65.54
C VAL A 356 -38.16 0.07 66.40
N VAL A 357 -38.16 1.22 67.10
CA VAL A 357 -37.78 1.51 68.51
C VAL A 357 -36.31 1.63 68.94
N ALA A 358 -36.12 2.69 69.75
CA ALA A 358 -34.90 3.38 70.15
C ALA A 358 -34.27 2.91 71.47
N ALA A 359 -32.98 3.25 71.66
CA ALA A 359 -32.45 3.66 72.97
C ALA A 359 -31.17 4.52 72.82
N LYS A 360 -31.04 5.48 73.73
CA LYS A 360 -30.15 6.66 73.76
C LYS A 360 -28.68 6.39 74.15
N ALA A 361 -27.79 7.11 73.47
CA ALA A 361 -26.63 7.92 73.89
C ALA A 361 -25.88 7.69 75.23
N ALA A 362 -24.54 7.71 75.13
CA ALA A 362 -23.65 8.51 76.00
C ALA A 362 -22.29 8.78 75.32
N LYS A 363 -21.78 10.01 75.42
CA LYS A 363 -20.37 10.42 75.13
C LYS A 363 -19.58 10.43 76.44
N PRO A 364 -18.24 10.25 76.41
CA PRO A 364 -17.39 11.33 76.96
C PRO A 364 -16.04 11.56 76.23
N THR A 365 -15.35 12.60 76.71
CA THR A 365 -14.25 13.40 76.12
C THR A 365 -12.84 12.99 76.67
N PRO A 366 -11.71 13.74 76.55
CA PRO A 366 -10.41 13.23 76.06
C PRO A 366 -9.25 13.26 77.11
N THR A 367 -8.03 12.82 76.75
CA THR A 367 -6.77 13.14 77.48
C THR A 367 -5.50 12.87 76.64
N ARG A 368 -4.32 13.24 77.15
CA ARG A 368 -3.25 14.06 76.52
C ARG A 368 -1.83 13.43 76.58
N ARG A 369 -0.98 13.79 75.58
CA ARG A 369 0.53 13.81 75.48
C ARG A 369 1.30 12.47 75.44
N THR A 370 2.33 12.29 74.60
CA THR A 370 3.66 12.96 74.64
C THR A 370 4.45 12.82 73.31
N THR A 371 5.38 13.76 73.05
CA THR A 371 6.44 13.79 72.00
C THR A 371 7.78 13.21 72.52
N PRO A 372 8.78 12.84 71.67
CA PRO A 372 9.84 13.79 71.31
C PRO A 372 10.47 13.70 69.88
N ALA A 373 10.92 14.90 69.46
CA ALA A 373 11.98 15.40 68.54
C ALA A 373 12.69 14.57 67.41
N PRO A 374 13.22 15.28 66.36
CA PRO A 374 13.82 14.72 65.13
C PRO A 374 15.37 14.82 65.05
N VAL A 375 15.99 14.12 64.10
CA VAL A 375 17.43 14.22 63.76
C VAL A 375 17.64 14.38 62.23
N SER A 376 18.67 15.15 61.89
CA SER A 376 18.99 15.87 60.65
C SER A 376 19.88 15.13 59.63
N GLY A 377 19.99 15.71 58.41
CA GLY A 377 21.09 15.55 57.43
C GLY A 377 20.68 14.78 56.15
N VAL A 378 21.04 15.12 54.90
CA VAL A 378 22.14 15.91 54.32
C VAL A 378 21.75 16.42 52.90
N THR A 379 22.46 17.46 52.50
CA THR A 379 22.52 18.39 51.36
C THR A 379 22.55 17.86 49.91
N THR A 380 22.12 18.72 48.99
CA THR A 380 22.25 18.68 47.51
C THR A 380 23.70 18.92 47.02
N PRO A 381 24.00 18.73 45.71
CA PRO A 381 23.95 19.89 44.82
C PRO A 381 23.42 19.64 43.39
N ARG A 382 22.92 20.75 42.84
CA ARG A 382 22.28 21.00 41.55
C ARG A 382 23.35 21.28 40.47
N LYS A 383 23.26 20.69 39.27
CA LYS A 383 24.09 21.07 38.11
C LYS A 383 23.30 21.86 37.06
N ALA A 384 24.04 22.73 36.38
CA ALA A 384 23.61 24.00 35.81
C ALA A 384 23.07 23.93 34.36
N ARG A 385 22.30 24.96 34.04
CA ARG A 385 21.73 25.32 32.74
C ARG A 385 22.76 26.13 31.94
N ALA A 386 23.08 25.70 30.71
CA ALA A 386 24.00 26.42 29.82
C ALA A 386 23.26 27.44 28.94
N THR A 387 23.85 28.64 28.83
CA THR A 387 23.41 29.80 28.05
C THR A 387 24.19 29.89 26.72
N LYS A 388 23.51 30.38 25.66
CA LYS A 388 24.08 30.78 24.36
C LYS A 388 25.09 31.94 24.51
N PRO A 389 26.08 32.07 23.60
CA PRO A 389 26.73 33.34 23.31
C PRO A 389 26.31 33.93 21.96
N ARG A 390 26.33 35.27 21.88
CA ARG A 390 26.07 36.10 20.69
C ARG A 390 27.32 36.97 20.45
N GLY A 391 27.97 36.77 19.31
CA GLY A 391 28.73 37.70 18.44
C GLY A 391 29.85 38.63 18.96
N THR A 392 30.95 38.72 18.20
CA THR A 392 31.47 39.98 17.59
C THR A 392 32.62 39.72 16.59
N PRO A 393 32.99 40.72 15.73
CA PRO A 393 33.60 40.54 14.40
C PRO A 393 35.10 40.90 14.30
N SER A 394 35.74 40.46 13.21
CA SER A 394 37.03 40.89 12.62
C SER A 394 37.35 39.85 11.53
N GLY A 395 37.88 40.10 10.32
CA GLY A 395 38.67 41.15 9.71
C GLY A 395 39.41 40.48 8.54
N ALA A 396 39.78 41.26 7.53
CA ALA A 396 40.30 40.88 6.21
C ALA A 396 41.45 39.84 6.14
N ALA A 397 41.42 39.01 5.09
CA ALA A 397 42.47 38.81 4.08
C ALA A 397 41.91 37.97 2.93
#